data_AF-X1JI65-F1
#
_entry.id   AF-X1JI65-F1
#
_cell.length_a   1.000
_cell.length_b   1.000
_cell.length_c   1.000
_cell.angle_alpha   90.00
_cell.angle_beta   90.00
_cell.angle_gamma   90.00
#
_symmetry.space_group_name_H-M   'P 1'
#
loop_
_entity.id
_entity.type
_entity.pdbx_description
1 polymer ?
#
loop_
_entity_poly.entity_id
_entity_poly.type
_entity_poly.pdbx_seq_one_letter_code
_entity_poly.pdbx_strand_id
1 'polypeptide(L)'
;MMASYEKLYNLIHLAQRAADTGHHSRAEKLLRQLLQEALETRDNKIIAEVSTAFIEFRRLRAIEACEILKRIDPIQSQRKELS
;
A
#
# COMPACT_ATOMS: atom_id res chain seq x y z
N MET A 1 5.20 -6.87 27.61
CA MET A 1 4.99 -6.90 26.15
C MET A 1 4.53 -5.51 25.67
N MET A 2 5.31 -4.46 25.91
CA MET A 2 5.02 -3.08 25.46
C MET A 2 5.75 -2.73 24.15
N ALA A 3 6.94 -3.32 23.94
CA ALA A 3 7.77 -3.09 22.76
C ALA A 3 7.13 -3.53 21.43
N SER A 4 6.22 -4.51 21.43
CA SER A 4 5.54 -4.96 20.20
C SER A 4 4.52 -3.93 19.71
N TYR A 5 3.72 -3.36 20.61
CA TYR A 5 2.69 -2.38 20.25
C TYR A 5 3.28 -1.05 19.78
N GLU A 6 4.33 -0.58 20.44
CA GLU A 6 5.05 0.63 20.01
C GLU A 6 5.66 0.45 18.61
N LYS A 7 6.23 -0.73 18.34
CA LYS A 7 6.78 -1.06 17.03
C LYS A 7 5.70 -1.11 15.95
N LEU A 8 4.54 -1.71 16.23
CA LEU A 8 3.39 -1.68 15.31
C LEU A 8 2.94 -0.24 15.03
N TYR A 9 2.80 0.58 16.07
CA TYR A 9 2.38 1.97 15.92
C TYR A 9 3.36 2.78 15.07
N ASN A 10 4.66 2.63 15.31
CA ASN A 10 5.70 3.27 14.52
C ASN A 10 5.66 2.83 13.05
N LEU A 11 5.46 1.54 12.79
CA LEU A 11 5.34 1.01 11.43
C LEU A 11 4.09 1.55 10.71
N ILE A 12 2.96 1.66 11.40
CA ILE A 12 1.74 2.29 10.87
C ILE A 12 2.05 3.74 10.46
N HIS A 13 2.65 4.51 11.37
CA HIS A 13 2.93 5.92 11.14
C HIS A 13 3.91 6.15 9.97
N LEU A 14 4.95 5.32 9.86
CA LEU A 14 5.91 5.38 8.76
C LEU A 14 5.28 4.95 7.43
N ALA A 15 4.46 3.89 7.43
CA ALA A 15 3.80 3.40 6.24
C ALA A 15 2.83 4.46 5.68
N GLN A 16 2.06 5.09 6.56
CA GLN A 16 1.13 6.14 6.17
C GLN A 16 1.85 7.37 5.62
N ARG A 17 2.88 7.87 6.32
CA ARG A 17 3.69 8.99 5.82
C ARG A 17 4.32 8.69 4.45
N ALA A 18 4.80 7.46 4.23
CA ALA A 18 5.35 7.06 2.95
C ALA A 18 4.27 7.01 1.85
N ALA A 19 3.05 6.60 2.17
CA ALA A 19 1.94 6.62 1.23
C ALA A 19 1.52 8.06 0.88
N ASP A 20 1.36 8.93 1.88
CA ASP A 20 0.93 10.33 1.72
C ASP A 20 1.93 11.17 0.92
N THR A 21 3.21 10.79 0.95
CA THR A 21 4.29 11.46 0.20
C THR A 21 4.57 10.83 -1.17
N GLY A 22 3.75 9.88 -1.62
CA GLY A 22 3.89 9.20 -2.92
C GLY A 22 5.03 8.17 -2.98
N HIS A 23 5.68 7.86 -1.87
CA HIS A 23 6.71 6.82 -1.77
C HIS A 23 6.10 5.42 -1.63
N HIS A 24 5.25 5.04 -2.58
CA HIS A 24 4.43 3.83 -2.47
C HIS A 24 5.21 2.52 -2.34
N SER A 25 6.37 2.38 -3.02
CA SER A 25 7.23 1.20 -2.85
C SER A 25 7.79 1.09 -1.43
N ARG A 26 8.05 2.23 -0.78
CA ARG A 26 8.49 2.26 0.63
C ARG A 26 7.32 1.94 1.55
N ALA A 27 6.14 2.50 1.29
CA ALA A 27 4.92 2.19 2.04
C ALA A 27 4.60 0.68 1.98
N GLU A 28 4.71 0.05 0.82
CA GLU A 28 4.48 -1.40 0.67
C GLU A 28 5.46 -2.23 1.52
N LYS A 29 6.76 -1.88 1.52
CA LYS A 29 7.76 -2.57 2.34
C LYS A 29 7.43 -2.45 3.84
N LEU A 30 7.03 -1.25 4.28
CA LEU A 30 6.66 -0.99 5.67
C LEU A 30 5.39 -1.75 6.08
N LEU A 31 4.37 -1.83 5.20
CA LEU A 31 3.17 -2.62 5.46
C LEU A 31 3.44 -4.13 5.51
N ARG A 32 4.36 -4.64 4.68
CA ARG A 32 4.82 -6.04 4.77
C ARG A 32 5.49 -6.33 6.10
N GLN A 33 6.34 -5.42 6.57
CA GLN A 33 6.95 -5.53 7.89
C GLN A 33 5.88 -5.46 9.00
N LEU A 34 4.92 -4.53 8.91
CA LEU A 34 3.81 -4.42 9.85
C LEU A 34 3.00 -5.73 9.93
N LEU A 35 2.74 -6.38 8.80
CA LEU A 35 2.05 -7.67 8.76
C LEU A 35 2.87 -8.77 9.46
N GLN A 36 4.18 -8.82 9.25
CA GLN A 36 5.04 -9.78 9.94
C GLN A 36 5.02 -9.58 11.46
N GLU A 37 5.15 -8.34 11.92
CA GLU A 37 5.07 -8.02 13.36
C GLU A 37 3.67 -8.31 13.94
N ALA A 38 2.61 -8.07 13.17
CA ALA A 38 1.25 -8.39 13.58
C ALA A 38 1.08 -9.89 13.82
N LEU A 39 1.63 -10.74 12.96
CA LEU A 39 1.62 -12.20 13.14
C LEU A 39 2.36 -12.63 14.41
N GLU A 40 3.44 -11.94 14.77
CA GLU A 40 4.21 -12.21 15.99
C GLU A 40 3.41 -11.91 17.27
N THR A 41 2.45 -10.99 17.23
CA THR A 41 1.58 -10.70 18.40
C THR A 41 0.66 -11.85 18.78
N ARG A 42 0.35 -12.75 17.83
CA ARG A 42 -0.68 -13.80 17.95
C ARG A 42 -2.07 -13.27 18.31
N ASP A 43 -2.32 -11.98 18.12
CA ASP A 43 -3.63 -11.36 18.29
C ASP A 43 -4.38 -11.38 16.94
N ASN A 44 -5.40 -12.24 16.86
CA ASN A 44 -6.20 -12.40 15.64
C ASN A 44 -6.86 -11.10 15.17
N LYS A 45 -7.21 -10.20 16.11
CA LYS A 45 -7.82 -8.92 15.77
C LYS A 45 -6.80 -8.01 15.08
N ILE A 46 -5.60 -7.89 15.64
CA ILE A 46 -4.50 -7.10 15.04
C ILE A 46 -4.12 -7.66 13.67
N ILE A 47 -3.99 -8.98 13.56
CA ILE A 47 -3.66 -9.65 12.30
C ILE A 47 -4.72 -9.35 11.24
N ALA A 48 -6.01 -9.43 11.58
CA ALA A 48 -7.10 -9.13 10.66
C ALA A 48 -7.09 -7.67 10.20
N GLU A 49 -6.94 -6.72 11.13
CA GLU A 49 -6.92 -5.28 10.82
C GLU A 49 -5.73 -4.92 9.91
N VAL A 50 -4.53 -5.41 10.23
CA VAL A 50 -3.32 -5.16 9.42
C VAL A 50 -3.42 -5.83 8.05
N SER A 51 -3.98 -7.05 7.97
CA SER A 51 -4.19 -7.74 6.70
C SER A 51 -5.15 -6.98 5.79
N THR A 52 -6.28 -6.50 6.33
CA THR A 52 -7.24 -5.68 5.57
C THR A 52 -6.58 -4.39 5.08
N ALA A 53 -5.83 -3.69 5.93
CA ALA A 53 -5.13 -2.48 5.53
C ALA A 53 -4.13 -2.73 4.39
N PHE A 54 -3.39 -3.84 4.44
CA PHE A 54 -2.43 -4.20 3.39
C PHE A 54 -3.13 -4.56 2.06
N ILE A 55 -4.26 -5.28 2.11
CA ILE A 55 -5.05 -5.60 0.92
C ILE A 55 -5.60 -4.32 0.27
N GLU A 56 -6.20 -3.42 1.06
CA GLU A 56 -6.74 -2.16 0.55
C GLU A 56 -5.66 -1.26 -0.05
N PHE A 57 -4.48 -1.17 0.59
CA PHE A 57 -3.33 -0.47 0.02
C PHE A 57 -2.98 -1.04 -1.37
N ARG A 58 -2.86 -2.36 -1.49
CA ARG A 58 -2.53 -2.99 -2.79
C ARG A 58 -3.64 -2.79 -3.83
N ARG A 59 -4.91 -2.81 -3.40
CA ARG A 59 -6.06 -2.59 -4.28
C ARG A 59 -6.04 -1.18 -4.86
N LEU A 60 -5.82 -0.15 -4.03
CA LEU A 60 -5.70 1.23 -4.47
C LEU A 60 -4.54 1.39 -5.47
N ARG A 61 -3.39 0.80 -5.17
CA ARG A 61 -2.22 0.81 -6.07
C ARG A 61 -2.49 0.14 -7.42
N ALA A 62 -3.24 -0.96 -7.43
CA ALA A 62 -3.63 -1.62 -8.67
C ALA A 62 -4.57 -0.75 -9.50
N ILE A 63 -5.53 -0.07 -8.87
CA ILE A 63 -6.45 0.87 -9.53
C ILE A 63 -5.65 2.03 -10.15
N GLU A 64 -4.77 2.66 -9.38
CA GLU A 64 -3.90 3.75 -9.88
C GLU A 64 -3.05 3.29 -11.08
N ALA A 65 -2.45 2.11 -11.00
CA ALA A 65 -1.69 1.55 -12.10
C ALA A 65 -2.56 1.31 -13.34
N CYS A 66 -3.77 0.76 -13.18
CA CYS A 66 -4.71 0.59 -14.27
C CYS A 66 -5.15 1.93 -14.89
N GLU A 67 -5.37 2.97 -14.09
CA GLU A 67 -5.69 4.31 -14.60
C GLU A 67 -4.54 4.91 -15.40
N ILE A 68 -3.30 4.75 -14.93
CA ILE A 68 -2.11 5.18 -15.66
C ILE A 68 -2.01 4.43 -16.99
N LEU A 69 -2.19 3.11 -17.00
CA LEU A 69 -2.14 2.29 -18.21
C LEU A 69 -3.25 2.67 -19.22
N LYS A 70 -4.46 2.97 -18.75
CA LYS A 70 -5.56 3.47 -19.59
C LYS A 70 -5.26 4.83 -20.23
N ARG A 71 -4.45 5.68 -19.59
CA ARG A 71 -3.98 6.94 -20.21
C ARG A 71 -2.92 6.71 -21.28
N ILE A 72 -2.21 5.59 -21.22
CA ILE A 72 -1.22 5.16 -22.21
C ILE A 72 -1.88 4.44 -23.39
N ASP A 73 -3.18 4.14 -23.31
CA ASP A 73 -3.95 3.43 -24.34
C ASP A 73 -3.79 4.13 -25.73
N PRO A 74 -3.30 3.41 -26.77
CA PRO A 74 -2.87 3.96 -28.06
C PRO A 74 -3.96 4.67 -28.88
N ILE A 75 -5.23 4.62 -28.46
CA ILE A 75 -6.32 5.33 -29.14
C ILE A 75 -6.08 6.86 -29.12
N GLN A 76 -5.39 7.41 -28.12
CA GLN A 76 -4.97 8.83 -28.15
C GLN A 76 -3.78 9.10 -29.08
N SER A 77 -2.84 8.16 -29.26
CA SER A 77 -1.73 8.36 -30.20
C SER A 77 -2.22 8.27 -31.65
N GLN A 78 -3.17 7.38 -31.94
CA GLN A 78 -3.76 7.22 -33.28
C GLN A 78 -4.61 8.42 -33.72
N ARG A 79 -5.24 9.15 -32.78
CA ARG A 79 -6.00 10.38 -33.12
C ARG A 79 -5.12 11.57 -33.51
N LYS A 80 -3.86 11.61 -33.09
CA LYS A 80 -2.91 12.66 -33.47
C LYS A 80 -2.31 12.47 -34.86
N GLU A 81 -2.27 11.25 -35.37
CA GLU A 81 -1.77 10.95 -36.72
C GLU A 81 -2.83 11.13 -37.81
N LEU A 82 -4.11 11.27 -37.43
CA LEU A 82 -5.25 11.44 -38.33
C LEU A 82 -5.79 12.88 -38.38
N SER A 83 -5.09 13.85 -37.77
CA SER A 83 -5.42 15.29 -37.80
C SER A 83 -4.28 16.10 -38.39
#